data_AF-A0A662VKR6-F1
#
_entry.id   AF-A0A662VKR6-F1
#
_cell.length_a   1.000
_cell.length_b   1.000
_cell.length_c   1.000
_cell.angle_alpha   90.00
_cell.angle_beta   90.00
_cell.angle_gamma   90.00
#
_symmetry.space_group_name_H-M   'P 1'
#
loop_
_entity.id
_entity.type
_entity.pdbx_description
1 polymer ?
#
loop_
_entity_poly.entity_id
_entity_poly.type
_entity_poly.pdbx_seq_one_letter_code
_entity_poly.pdbx_strand_id
1 'polypeptide(L)' 'MRVPQVYSLCDIYVQPSVIEPYGIAVLEAMACKKPVVGTSVGGMLD' A
#
# COMPACT_ATOMS: atom_id res chain seq x y z
N MET A 1 2.12 -12.52 -13.74
CA MET A 1 2.93 -11.90 -12.66
C MET A 1 2.07 -11.91 -11.40
N ARG A 2 2.59 -12.38 -10.25
CA ARG A 2 1.87 -12.35 -8.97
C ARG A 2 2.09 -11.00 -8.28
N VAL A 3 1.15 -10.61 -7.43
CA VAL A 3 1.15 -9.30 -6.72
C VAL A 3 2.48 -8.96 -6.02
N PRO A 4 3.14 -9.87 -5.26
CA PRO A 4 4.44 -9.56 -4.64
C PRO A 4 5.55 -9.21 -5.64
N GLN A 5 5.50 -9.81 -6.83
CA GLN A 5 6.49 -9.54 -7.88
C GLN A 5 6.30 -8.14 -8.45
N VAL A 6 5.06 -7.63 -8.50
CA VAL A 6 4.78 -6.24 -8.89
C VAL A 6 5.36 -5.28 -7.86
N TYR A 7 5.09 -5.50 -6.55
CA TYR A 7 5.68 -4.67 -5.49
C TYR A 7 7.21 -4.71 -5.51
N SER A 8 7.82 -5.87 -5.81
CA SER A 8 9.29 -5.99 -5.85
C SER A 8 9.96 -5.04 -6.86
N LEU A 9 9.24 -4.67 -7.93
CA LEU A 9 9.73 -3.81 -9.01
C LEU A 9 9.63 -2.31 -8.70
N CYS A 10 8.88 -1.90 -7.68
CA CYS A 10 8.80 -0.49 -7.29
C CYS A 10 9.70 -0.17 -6.11
N ASP A 11 10.15 1.09 -6.04
CA ASP A 11 10.88 1.64 -4.90
C ASP A 11 9.94 2.15 -3.81
N ILE A 12 8.77 2.69 -4.20
CA ILE A 12 7.77 3.30 -3.30
C ILE A 12 6.36 2.88 -3.78
N TYR A 13 5.46 2.62 -2.83
CA TYR A 13 4.04 2.42 -3.07
C TYR A 13 3.24 3.66 -2.66
N VAL A 14 2.30 4.11 -3.51
CA VAL A 14 1.51 5.31 -3.26
C VAL A 14 0.02 4.97 -3.27
N GLN A 15 -0.69 5.27 -2.17
CA GLN A 15 -2.12 5.08 -2.00
C GLN A 15 -2.85 6.42 -1.83
N PRO A 16 -3.16 7.16 -2.91
CA PRO A 16 -3.80 8.48 -2.85
C PRO A 16 -5.34 8.38 -2.78
N SER A 17 -5.87 7.36 -2.11
CA SER A 17 -7.31 7.08 -2.04
C SER A 17 -8.04 8.17 -1.25
N VAL A 18 -9.24 8.56 -1.68
CA VAL A 18 -10.14 9.41 -0.86
C VAL A 18 -10.90 8.57 0.16
N ILE A 19 -11.18 7.30 -0.17
CA ILE A 19 -11.88 6.33 0.68
C ILE A 19 -11.10 5.02 0.60
N GLU A 20 -10.59 4.54 1.74
CA GLU A 20 -9.80 3.32 1.82
C GLU A 20 -10.13 2.56 3.12
N PRO A 21 -11.20 1.75 3.17
CA PRO A 21 -11.74 1.26 4.44
C PRO A 21 -10.83 0.26 5.17
N TYR A 22 -9.97 -0.47 4.45
CA TYR A 22 -9.29 -1.65 5.00
C TYR A 22 -7.77 -1.64 4.85
N GLY A 23 -7.19 -0.86 3.94
CA GLY A 23 -5.75 -0.79 3.77
C GLY A 23 -5.06 -2.09 3.34
N ILE A 24 -5.78 -3.06 2.75
CA ILE A 24 -5.22 -4.38 2.42
C ILE A 24 -4.02 -4.26 1.48
N ALA A 25 -4.14 -3.48 0.40
CA ALA A 25 -3.04 -3.27 -0.54
C ALA A 25 -1.82 -2.59 0.11
N VAL A 26 -2.05 -1.72 1.09
CA VAL A 26 -1.00 -1.07 1.88
C VAL A 26 -0.27 -2.10 2.74
N LEU A 27 -1.00 -2.99 3.41
CA LEU A 27 -0.42 -4.08 4.19
C LEU A 27 0.39 -5.04 3.30
N GLU A 28 -0.07 -5.35 2.09
CA GLU A 28 0.69 -6.15 1.14
C GLU A 28 1.99 -5.47 0.71
N ALA A 29 1.95 -4.16 0.42
CA ALA A 29 3.13 -3.37 0.06
C ALA A 29 4.14 -3.33 1.23
N MET A 30 3.67 -3.11 2.46
CA MET A 30 4.48 -3.14 3.67
C MET A 30 5.08 -4.53 3.93
N ALA A 31 4.31 -5.60 3.73
CA ALA A 31 4.81 -6.98 3.84
C ALA A 31 5.91 -7.27 2.80
N CYS A 32 5.84 -6.61 1.64
CA CYS A 32 6.89 -6.62 0.62
C CYS A 32 8.04 -5.62 0.90
N LYS A 33 8.08 -5.02 2.10
CA LYS A 33 9.08 -4.04 2.57
C LYS A 33 9.15 -2.79 1.71
N LYS A 34 8.03 -2.37 1.13
CA LYS A 34 7.96 -1.15 0.33
C LYS A 34 7.56 0.04 1.20
N PRO A 35 8.30 1.15 1.15
CA PRO A 35 7.87 2.38 1.78
C PRO A 35 6.55 2.83 1.17
N VAL A 36 5.63 3.27 2.01
CA VAL A 36 4.26 3.66 1.62
C VAL A 36 4.06 5.16 1.84
N VAL A 37 3.50 5.83 0.84
CA VAL A 37 2.94 7.18 0.94
C VAL A 37 1.45 7.10 0.70
N GLY A 38 0.64 7.62 1.61
CA GLY A 38 -0.81 7.54 1.46
C GLY A 38 -1.53 8.72 2.08
N THR A 39 -2.80 8.87 1.72
CA THR A 39 -3.72 9.80 2.36
C THR A 39 -4.11 9.32 3.75
N SER A 40 -4.32 10.23 4.69
CA SER A 40 -4.68 9.91 6.07
C SER A 40 -6.19 9.61 6.20
N VAL A 41 -6.63 8.48 5.63
CA VAL A 41 -8.06 8.07 5.58
C VAL A 41 -8.25 6.58 5.83
N GLY A 42 -9.38 6.21 6.41
CA GLY A 42 -9.79 4.81 6.62
C GLY A 42 -8.71 3.97 7.29
N GLY A 43 -8.42 2.78 6.76
CA GLY A 43 -7.48 1.81 7.36
C GLY A 43 -6.02 2.27 7.42
N MET A 44 -5.67 3.45 6.88
CA MET A 44 -4.34 4.06 7.10
C MET A 44 -4.19 4.69 8.50
N LEU A 45 -5.31 4.89 9.21
CA LEU A 45 -5.35 5.54 10.53
C LEU A 45 -5.43 4.55 11.70
N ASP A 46 -5.61 3.26 11.40
CA ASP A 46 -5.71 2.17 12.37
C ASP A 46 -4.33 1.50 12.61
#